data_AF-A0A1G1F0A9-F1
#
_entry.id   AF-A0A1G1F0A9-F1
#
_cell.length_a   1.000
_cell.length_b   1.000
_cell.length_c   1.000
_cell.angle_alpha   90.00
_cell.angle_beta   90.00
_cell.angle_gamma   90.00
#
_symmetry.space_group_name_H-M   'P 1'
#
loop_
_entity.id
_entity.type
_entity.pdbx_description
1 polymer ?
#
loop_
_entity_poly.entity_id
_entity_poly.type
_entity_poly.pdbx_seq_one_letter_code
_entity_poly.pdbx_strand_id
1 'polypeptide(L)'
;MTRKGAAVMLLVCLLLGIPASILAYRWCISSRKAIFESCRELKPGDSFTQVLNALGSPDRRQAERSGVSAIFFKTPGYVHGSIKIEVDDASGKVITIWCGNEYSPPNWRIAP
;
A
#
# COMPACT_ATOMS: atom_id res chain seq x y z
N MET A 1 -3.77 22.79 44.51
CA MET A 1 -4.25 22.46 43.14
C MET A 1 -5.71 22.04 43.21
N THR A 2 -6.62 22.90 42.74
CA THR A 2 -8.07 22.75 42.90
C THR A 2 -8.63 21.72 41.91
N ARG A 3 -9.48 20.78 42.39
CA ARG A 3 -10.16 19.71 41.60
C ARG A 3 -10.79 20.17 40.27
N LYS A 4 -11.10 21.47 40.14
CA LYS A 4 -11.64 22.09 38.91
C LYS A 4 -10.63 22.14 37.75
N GLY A 5 -9.32 22.28 38.02
CA GLY A 5 -8.30 22.36 36.97
C GLY A 5 -8.07 21.03 36.24
N ALA A 6 -8.19 19.92 36.97
CA ALA A 6 -8.05 18.58 36.39
C ALA A 6 -9.20 18.24 35.41
N ALA A 7 -10.44 18.63 35.75
CA ALA A 7 -11.60 18.38 34.91
C ALA A 7 -11.58 19.18 33.59
N VAL A 8 -11.14 20.44 33.65
CA VAL A 8 -11.00 21.28 32.46
C VAL A 8 -9.91 20.75 31.53
N MET A 9 -8.78 20.29 32.08
CA MET A 9 -7.69 19.72 31.28
C MET A 9 -8.11 18.40 30.59
N LEU A 10 -8.89 17.55 31.28
CA LEU A 10 -9.43 16.30 30.74
C LEU A 10 -10.43 16.56 29.59
N LEU A 11 -11.28 17.58 29.75
CA LEU A 11 -12.24 17.99 28.72
C LEU A 11 -11.54 18.52 27.46
N VAL A 12 -10.48 19.33 27.62
CA VAL A 12 -9.68 19.85 26.50
C VAL A 12 -8.93 18.72 25.78
N CYS A 13 -8.35 17.75 26.50
CA CYS A 13 -7.70 16.59 25.90
C CYS A 13 -8.68 15.71 25.11
N LEU A 14 -9.92 15.53 25.59
CA LEU A 14 -10.97 14.81 24.86
C LEU A 14 -11.43 15.56 23.61
N LEU A 15 -11.67 16.88 23.73
CA LEU A 15 -12.15 17.70 22.62
C LEU A 15 -11.12 17.87 21.49
N LEU A 16 -9.83 17.87 21.80
CA LEU A 16 -8.76 17.99 20.78
C LEU A 16 -8.22 16.64 20.32
N GLY A 17 -8.19 15.62 21.19
CA GLY A 17 -7.66 14.30 20.87
C GLY A 17 -8.52 13.50 19.89
N ILE A 18 -9.84 13.56 20.04
CA ILE A 18 -10.78 12.85 19.15
C ILE A 18 -10.71 13.36 17.69
N PRO A 19 -10.80 14.67 17.40
CA PRO A 19 -10.73 15.14 16.01
C PRO A 19 -9.37 14.89 15.35
N ALA A 20 -8.26 14.98 16.09
CA ALA A 20 -6.93 14.65 15.57
C ALA A 20 -6.82 13.17 15.17
N SER A 21 -7.39 12.28 15.98
CA SER A 21 -7.42 10.84 15.71
C SER A 21 -8.27 10.50 14.48
N ILE A 22 -9.41 11.18 14.32
CA ILE A 22 -10.31 11.01 13.16
C ILE A 22 -9.64 11.53 11.87
N LEU A 23 -8.96 12.68 11.92
CA LEU A 23 -8.20 13.17 10.77
C LEU A 23 -7.09 12.20 10.37
N ALA A 24 -6.26 11.76 11.32
CA ALA A 24 -5.19 10.79 11.04
C ALA A 24 -5.75 9.49 10.44
N TYR A 25 -6.89 9.02 10.95
CA TYR A 25 -7.59 7.84 10.42
C TYR A 25 -8.09 8.05 8.99
N ARG A 26 -8.70 9.22 8.69
CA ARG A 26 -9.17 9.56 7.33
C ARG A 26 -8.05 9.67 6.32
N TRP A 27 -6.93 10.28 6.69
CA TRP A 27 -5.74 10.36 5.83
C TRP A 27 -5.19 8.97 5.51
N CYS A 28 -5.13 8.10 6.52
CA CYS A 28 -4.70 6.72 6.34
C CYS A 28 -5.67 5.89 5.47
N ILE A 29 -6.99 6.12 5.53
CA ILE A 29 -7.94 5.45 4.61
C ILE A 29 -7.82 5.98 3.17
N SER A 30 -7.66 7.30 3.02
CA SER A 30 -7.55 7.91 1.69
C SER A 30 -6.32 7.42 0.93
N SER A 31 -5.18 7.30 1.61
CA SER A 31 -3.95 6.77 1.00
C SER A 31 -4.09 5.27 0.66
N ARG A 32 -4.81 4.50 1.47
CA ARG A 32 -5.10 3.09 1.20
C ARG A 32 -5.88 2.89 -0.09
N LYS A 33 -6.99 3.61 -0.23
CA LYS A 33 -7.84 3.50 -1.42
C LYS A 33 -7.08 3.90 -2.69
N ALA A 34 -6.29 4.98 -2.60
CA ALA A 34 -5.47 5.45 -3.71
C ALA A 34 -4.44 4.40 -4.17
N ILE A 35 -3.71 3.74 -3.27
CA ILE A 35 -2.71 2.71 -3.65
C ILE A 35 -3.37 1.52 -4.37
N PHE A 36 -4.52 1.06 -3.89
CA PHE A 36 -5.27 -0.03 -4.54
C PHE A 36 -5.81 0.37 -5.91
N GLU A 37 -6.34 1.59 -6.03
CA GLU A 37 -6.83 2.12 -7.31
C GLU A 37 -5.67 2.27 -8.30
N SER A 38 -4.55 2.87 -7.88
CA SER A 38 -3.31 2.96 -8.68
C SER A 38 -2.81 1.58 -9.13
N CYS A 39 -2.86 0.56 -8.26
CA CYS A 39 -2.46 -0.79 -8.65
C CYS A 39 -3.34 -1.38 -9.74
N ARG A 40 -4.66 -1.13 -9.69
CA ARG A 40 -5.60 -1.64 -10.70
C ARG A 40 -5.42 -0.99 -12.08
N GLU A 41 -4.84 0.21 -12.11
CA GLU A 41 -4.52 0.93 -13.35
C GLU A 41 -3.27 0.39 -14.04
N LEU A 42 -2.36 -0.26 -13.30
CA LEU A 42 -1.16 -0.88 -13.84
C LEU A 42 -1.50 -2.07 -14.74
N LYS A 43 -0.68 -2.26 -15.78
CA LYS A 43 -0.83 -3.34 -16.76
C LYS A 43 0.47 -4.09 -16.97
N PRO A 44 0.40 -5.36 -17.39
CA PRO A 44 1.58 -6.06 -17.84
C PRO A 44 2.23 -5.35 -19.04
N GLY A 45 3.56 -5.31 -19.08
CA GLY A 45 4.34 -4.53 -20.04
C GLY A 45 4.70 -3.11 -19.58
N ASP A 46 4.08 -2.62 -18.50
CA ASP A 46 4.52 -1.38 -17.85
C ASP A 46 5.96 -1.52 -17.35
N SER A 47 6.68 -0.41 -17.35
CA SER A 47 8.03 -0.35 -16.78
C SER A 47 7.98 -0.39 -15.26
N PHE A 48 9.02 -0.95 -14.63
CA PHE A 48 9.15 -0.92 -13.19
C PHE A 48 9.15 0.52 -12.63
N THR A 49 9.66 1.51 -13.37
CA THR A 49 9.58 2.92 -12.99
C THR A 49 8.13 3.43 -12.88
N GLN A 50 7.24 3.03 -13.80
CA GLN A 50 5.82 3.40 -13.71
C GLN A 50 5.16 2.80 -12.47
N VAL A 51 5.53 1.57 -12.11
CA VAL A 51 5.08 0.93 -10.87
C VAL A 51 5.52 1.72 -9.64
N LEU A 52 6.79 2.13 -9.58
CA LEU A 52 7.30 2.93 -8.47
C LEU A 52 6.61 4.29 -8.36
N ASN A 53 6.28 4.92 -9.49
CA ASN A 53 5.53 6.17 -9.49
C ASN A 53 4.09 6.00 -8.99
N ALA A 54 3.46 4.85 -9.28
CA ALA A 54 2.08 4.55 -8.90
C ALA A 54 1.94 4.08 -7.44
N LEU A 55 2.87 3.25 -6.97
CA LEU A 55 2.79 2.55 -5.67
C LEU A 55 3.81 3.04 -4.63
N GLY A 56 4.78 3.85 -5.05
CA GLY A 56 5.87 4.32 -4.20
C GLY A 56 6.97 3.27 -4.03
N SER A 57 7.64 3.32 -2.87
CA SER A 57 8.78 2.45 -2.58
C SER A 57 8.33 1.01 -2.26
N PRO A 58 9.04 0.01 -2.79
CA PRO A 58 8.78 -1.38 -2.44
C PRO A 58 9.22 -1.67 -1.00
N ASP A 59 8.53 -2.60 -0.36
CA ASP A 59 8.88 -3.10 0.97
C ASP A 59 9.99 -4.15 0.90
N ARG A 60 9.88 -5.07 -0.06
CA ARG A 60 10.88 -6.13 -0.30
C ARG A 60 10.90 -6.57 -1.76
N ARG A 61 12.05 -7.11 -2.18
CA ARG A 61 12.26 -7.76 -3.47
C ARG A 61 12.79 -9.17 -3.24
N GLN A 62 12.26 -10.14 -3.98
CA GLN A 62 12.64 -11.55 -3.90
C GLN A 62 12.82 -12.10 -5.31
N ALA A 63 13.91 -12.83 -5.56
CA ALA A 63 14.05 -13.57 -6.81
C ALA A 63 13.08 -14.76 -6.81
N GLU A 64 12.25 -14.90 -7.85
CA GLU A 64 11.23 -15.94 -7.92
C GLU A 64 11.65 -17.07 -8.87
N ARG A 65 12.08 -16.72 -10.08
CA ARG A 65 12.61 -17.64 -11.10
C ARG A 65 13.70 -16.95 -11.89
N SER A 66 14.44 -17.70 -12.71
CA SER A 66 15.54 -17.15 -13.51
C SER A 66 15.08 -15.94 -14.32
N GLY A 67 15.70 -14.78 -14.07
CA GLY A 67 15.38 -13.52 -14.73
C GLY A 67 14.07 -12.86 -14.28
N VAL A 68 13.41 -13.31 -13.21
CA VAL A 68 12.19 -12.69 -12.70
C VAL A 68 12.28 -12.42 -11.20
N SER A 69 12.05 -11.15 -10.85
CA SER A 69 11.95 -10.70 -9.47
C SER A 69 10.50 -10.41 -9.09
N ALA A 70 10.08 -10.91 -7.93
CA ALA A 70 8.86 -10.46 -7.27
C ALA A 70 9.14 -9.27 -6.35
N ILE A 71 8.36 -8.22 -6.55
CA ILE A 71 8.41 -6.97 -5.80
C ILE A 71 7.14 -6.86 -4.97
N PHE A 72 7.31 -6.61 -3.68
CA PHE A 72 6.19 -6.52 -2.75
C PHE A 72 6.07 -5.09 -2.26
N PHE A 73 4.85 -4.56 -2.26
CA PHE A 73 4.51 -3.25 -1.75
C PHE A 73 3.62 -3.40 -0.53
N LYS A 74 3.93 -2.64 0.52
CA LYS A 74 3.10 -2.59 1.73
C LYS A 74 1.79 -1.92 1.41
N THR A 75 0.71 -2.65 1.62
CA THR A 75 -0.64 -2.11 1.58
C THR A 75 -1.03 -1.72 3.01
N PRO A 76 -1.21 -0.42 3.34
CA PRO A 76 -1.53 -0.04 4.70
C PRO A 76 -2.86 -0.68 5.13
N GLY A 77 -2.92 -1.20 6.36
CA GLY A 77 -4.17 -1.56 7.03
C GLY A 77 -5.00 -2.70 6.43
N TYR A 78 -4.42 -3.60 5.64
CA TYR A 78 -5.10 -4.79 5.13
C TYR A 78 -4.62 -6.06 5.84
N VAL A 79 -5.58 -6.87 6.31
CA VAL A 79 -5.37 -8.23 6.82
C VAL A 79 -5.12 -9.22 5.67
N HIS A 80 -5.33 -8.80 4.42
CA HIS A 80 -5.39 -9.68 3.25
C HIS A 80 -4.11 -9.76 2.40
N GLY A 81 -3.01 -9.10 2.76
CA GLY A 81 -1.70 -9.31 2.12
C GLY A 81 -1.09 -8.08 1.45
N SER A 82 0.08 -8.29 0.87
CA SER A 82 0.89 -7.30 0.16
C SER A 82 0.51 -7.27 -1.33
N ILE A 83 0.65 -6.11 -1.97
CA ILE A 83 0.66 -6.06 -3.44
C ILE A 83 1.93 -6.76 -3.92
N LYS A 84 1.80 -7.73 -4.82
CA LYS A 84 2.93 -8.41 -5.47
C LYS A 84 2.97 -8.02 -6.93
N ILE A 85 4.15 -7.76 -7.47
CA ILE A 85 4.38 -7.51 -8.89
C ILE A 85 5.60 -8.32 -9.32
N GLU A 86 5.46 -9.16 -10.35
CA GLU A 86 6.60 -9.82 -10.99
C GLU A 86 7.14 -8.95 -12.11
N VAL A 87 8.45 -8.77 -12.12
CA VAL A 87 9.20 -7.98 -13.11
C VAL A 87 10.23 -8.87 -13.78
N ASP A 88 10.30 -8.80 -15.10
CA ASP A 88 11.41 -9.36 -15.86
C ASP A 88 12.67 -8.52 -15.61
N ASP A 89 13.70 -9.13 -15.05
CA ASP A 89 14.94 -8.45 -14.68
C ASP A 89 15.74 -8.00 -15.90
N ALA A 90 15.58 -8.67 -17.05
CA ALA A 90 16.27 -8.30 -18.29
C ALA A 90 15.68 -7.04 -18.93
N SER A 91 14.35 -6.96 -19.03
CA SER A 91 13.67 -5.82 -19.66
C SER A 91 13.19 -4.74 -18.67
N GLY A 92 13.17 -5.03 -17.37
CA GLY A 92 12.58 -4.16 -16.35
C GLY A 92 11.07 -3.99 -16.50
N LYS A 93 10.39 -4.93 -17.17
CA LYS A 93 8.96 -4.88 -17.46
C LYS A 93 8.13 -5.74 -16.53
N VAL A 94 6.94 -5.27 -16.20
CA VAL A 94 5.97 -6.00 -15.38
C VAL A 94 5.40 -7.17 -16.18
N ILE A 95 5.43 -8.35 -15.59
CA ILE A 95 4.88 -9.58 -16.16
C ILE A 95 3.53 -9.93 -15.51
N THR A 96 3.46 -9.80 -14.18
CA THR A 96 2.29 -10.22 -13.39
C THR A 96 2.00 -9.23 -12.27
N ILE A 97 0.73 -8.97 -11.98
CA ILE A 97 0.27 -8.01 -10.96
C ILE A 97 -0.77 -8.64 -10.04
N TRP A 98 -0.60 -8.47 -8.73
CA TRP A 98 -1.54 -8.85 -7.67
C TRP A 98 -1.83 -7.64 -6.77
N CYS A 99 -3.04 -7.09 -6.87
CA CYS A 99 -3.38 -5.84 -6.19
C CYS A 99 -4.01 -5.99 -4.82
N GLY A 100 -4.22 -7.20 -4.27
CA GLY A 100 -4.88 -7.32 -2.96
C GLY A 100 -4.44 -8.48 -2.07
N ASN A 101 -3.90 -9.55 -2.63
CA ASN A 101 -3.36 -10.67 -1.88
C ASN A 101 -2.40 -11.45 -2.78
N GLU A 102 -1.14 -11.63 -2.35
CA GLU A 102 -0.13 -12.39 -3.10
C GLU A 102 -0.48 -13.88 -3.28
N TYR A 103 -1.41 -14.42 -2.48
CA TYR A 103 -1.89 -15.81 -2.54
C TYR A 103 -3.12 -15.99 -3.44
N SER A 104 -3.70 -14.89 -3.94
CA SER A 104 -4.83 -14.95 -4.87
C SER A 104 -4.36 -15.12 -6.32
N PRO A 105 -5.23 -15.54 -7.25
CA PRO A 105 -4.92 -15.44 -8.67
C PRO A 105 -4.52 -14.00 -9.05
N PRO A 106 -3.59 -13.82 -9.99
CA PRO A 106 -3.17 -12.48 -10.42
C PRO A 106 -4.33 -11.72 -11.06
N ASN A 107 -4.37 -10.41 -10.81
CA ASN A 107 -5.31 -9.51 -11.49
C ASN A 107 -4.98 -9.41 -12.98
N TRP A 108 -3.69 -9.39 -13.29
CA TRP A 108 -3.18 -9.32 -14.66
C TRP A 108 -1.93 -10.17 -14.82
N ARG A 109 -1.80 -10.82 -15.98
CA ARG A 109 -0.64 -11.64 -16.35
C ARG A 109 -0.45 -11.60 -17.87
N ILE A 110 0.79 -11.50 -18.35
CA ILE A 110 1.11 -11.77 -19.76
C ILE A 110 0.94 -13.27 -19.99
N ALA A 111 0.08 -13.65 -20.94
CA ALA A 111 -0.05 -15.05 -21.35
C ALA A 111 1.32 -15.60 -21.77
N PRO A 112 1.66 -16.85 -21.40
CA PRO A 112 2.95 -17.45 -21.73
C PRO A 112 3.20 -17.48 -23.24
#